data_AF-A0A6I0F0G7-F1
#
_entry.id   AF-A0A6I0F0G7-F1
#
_cell.length_a   1.000
_cell.length_b   1.000
_cell.length_c   1.000
_cell.angle_alpha   90.00
_cell.angle_beta   90.00
_cell.angle_gamma   90.00
#
_symmetry.space_group_name_H-M   'P 1'
#
loop_
_entity.id
_entity.type
_entity.pdbx_description
1 polymer ?
#
loop_
_entity_poly.entity_id
_entity_poly.type
_entity_poly.pdbx_seq_one_letter_code
_entity_poly.pdbx_strand_id
1 'polypeptide(L)'
;MSKSFFDKVVKGLFIDRPNRFIVNCWIDGQKKRAYLPNPGRLWELFFPNRSLYLTPNREGQKTEYTVVAVERDGMPIMLHTHVTNKVVQHLIETNRVPGLEGAEVVKAEATSGHHRFDFLLRYQGRPYMLEVKSCTLFEGSVAMFPDAVTERGRSHLESLAQLAQNEEIDCGVLFLVQWPRGRFFLPDYHADLAFAQTFYELRNHINYQALAISWNDDLTLAEGQAPLTIPWDYLSQELNDGGSYLIVMHLPERTTLTVGSLGEIILEPAYYVYVGTAKTNLTQRVNRHLRKKKTLRWHVDYLREKATTCSALPIRTTERIEHDLAGRLASLAQWTVPGFGCSDCKCTSHLFAFTDNPQHSEPFIEMLQYFRMGRVEERLLSPLE
;
A
#
# COMPACT_ATOMS: atom_id res chain seq x y z
N MET A 1 -13.69 28.63 -6.72
CA MET A 1 -14.82 27.67 -6.66
C MET A 1 -14.22 26.28 -6.64
N SER A 2 -14.67 25.42 -5.72
CA SER A 2 -14.24 24.02 -5.68
C SER A 2 -14.67 23.30 -6.97
N LYS A 3 -13.77 22.54 -7.58
CA LYS A 3 -14.03 21.82 -8.84
C LYS A 3 -14.64 20.45 -8.53
N SER A 4 -15.77 20.14 -9.16
CA SER A 4 -16.31 18.77 -9.19
C SER A 4 -15.69 17.98 -10.33
N PHE A 5 -15.43 16.69 -10.08
CA PHE A 5 -14.92 15.74 -11.07
C PHE A 5 -15.92 14.60 -11.36
N PHE A 6 -17.09 14.63 -10.71
CA PHE A 6 -18.11 13.60 -10.80
C PHE A 6 -19.49 14.25 -10.95
N ASP A 7 -20.28 13.78 -11.92
CA ASP A 7 -21.58 14.38 -12.21
C ASP A 7 -22.62 14.09 -11.12
N LYS A 8 -22.63 12.84 -10.62
CA LYS A 8 -23.52 12.38 -9.56
C LYS A 8 -22.77 11.45 -8.62
N VAL A 9 -22.97 11.65 -7.33
CA VAL A 9 -22.40 10.84 -6.26
C VAL A 9 -23.52 10.34 -5.36
N VAL A 10 -23.51 9.05 -5.06
CA VAL A 10 -24.40 8.40 -4.09
C VAL A 10 -23.55 7.73 -3.00
N LYS A 11 -24.12 7.60 -1.80
CA LYS A 11 -23.46 6.88 -0.70
C LYS A 11 -23.96 5.44 -0.63
N GLY A 12 -23.08 4.54 -0.23
CA GLY A 12 -23.40 3.15 0.06
C GLY A 12 -22.55 2.62 1.20
N LEU A 13 -22.82 1.39 1.65
CA LEU A 13 -22.07 0.73 2.72
C LEU A 13 -21.31 -0.46 2.17
N PHE A 14 -20.01 -0.55 2.45
CA PHE A 14 -19.17 -1.66 2.03
C PHE A 14 -19.62 -2.99 2.67
N ILE A 15 -19.64 -4.05 1.87
CA ILE A 15 -19.89 -5.43 2.31
C ILE A 15 -18.60 -6.25 2.22
N ASP A 16 -18.12 -6.44 0.99
CA ASP A 16 -16.92 -7.23 0.69
C ASP A 16 -16.29 -6.82 -0.65
N ARG A 17 -15.04 -7.27 -0.86
CA ARG A 17 -14.26 -7.03 -2.08
C ARG A 17 -13.80 -8.38 -2.65
N PRO A 18 -14.62 -9.07 -3.46
CA PRO A 18 -14.33 -10.45 -3.89
C PRO A 18 -13.09 -10.55 -4.79
N ASN A 19 -12.69 -9.45 -5.42
CA ASN A 19 -11.43 -9.34 -6.15
C ASN A 19 -11.02 -7.86 -6.25
N ARG A 20 -9.83 -7.60 -6.80
CA ARG A 20 -9.26 -6.25 -6.86
C ARG A 20 -10.10 -5.20 -7.61
N PHE A 21 -11.08 -5.60 -8.42
CA PHE A 21 -11.87 -4.70 -9.26
C PHE A 21 -13.36 -4.67 -8.94
N ILE A 22 -13.84 -5.51 -8.02
CA ILE A 22 -15.26 -5.60 -7.70
C ILE A 22 -15.43 -5.36 -6.21
N VAL A 23 -16.40 -4.52 -5.87
CA VAL A 23 -16.89 -4.29 -4.51
C VAL A 23 -18.38 -4.61 -4.48
N ASN A 24 -18.79 -5.34 -3.46
CA ASN A 24 -20.20 -5.48 -3.11
C ASN A 24 -20.55 -4.44 -2.03
N CYS A 25 -21.68 -3.77 -2.19
CA CYS A 25 -22.12 -2.73 -1.28
C CYS A 25 -23.64 -2.67 -1.16
N TRP A 26 -24.13 -2.03 -0.09
CA TRP A 26 -25.54 -1.66 0.06
C TRP A 26 -25.75 -0.24 -0.46
N ILE A 27 -26.73 -0.06 -1.35
CA ILE A 27 -27.22 1.24 -1.81
C ILE A 27 -28.74 1.18 -1.73
N ASP A 28 -29.37 2.13 -1.04
CA ASP A 28 -30.83 2.18 -0.84
C ASP A 28 -31.45 0.84 -0.38
N GLY A 29 -30.75 0.15 0.53
CA GLY A 29 -31.18 -1.16 1.07
C GLY A 29 -31.01 -2.35 0.12
N GLN A 30 -30.46 -2.16 -1.08
CA GLN A 30 -30.23 -3.22 -2.06
C GLN A 30 -28.75 -3.56 -2.18
N LYS A 31 -28.44 -4.86 -2.31
CA LYS A 31 -27.07 -5.32 -2.58
C LYS A 31 -26.74 -5.02 -4.04
N LYS A 32 -25.69 -4.23 -4.27
CA LYS A 32 -25.22 -3.81 -5.58
C LYS A 32 -23.76 -4.20 -5.79
N ARG A 33 -23.39 -4.35 -7.07
CA ARG A 33 -22.01 -4.58 -7.51
C ARG A 33 -21.45 -3.31 -8.12
N ALA A 34 -20.29 -2.89 -7.63
CA ALA A 34 -19.59 -1.72 -8.14
C ALA A 34 -18.19 -2.10 -8.67
N TYR A 35 -17.76 -1.39 -9.71
CA TYR A 35 -16.37 -1.45 -10.18
C TYR A 35 -15.47 -0.61 -9.28
N LEU A 36 -14.29 -1.12 -8.96
CA LEU A 36 -13.25 -0.38 -8.24
C LEU A 36 -12.07 -0.10 -9.19
N PRO A 37 -11.91 1.15 -9.65
CA PRO A 37 -10.80 1.60 -10.51
C PRO A 37 -9.49 1.81 -9.71
N ASN A 38 -9.20 0.89 -8.79
CA ASN A 38 -7.96 0.89 -8.00
C ASN A 38 -7.51 -0.57 -7.76
N PRO A 39 -6.42 -1.01 -8.40
CA PRO A 39 -5.94 -2.39 -8.27
C PRO A 39 -5.21 -2.67 -6.96
N GLY A 40 -4.95 -1.65 -6.13
CA GLY A 40 -4.22 -1.74 -4.87
C GLY A 40 -4.86 -2.69 -3.86
N ARG A 41 -4.12 -3.04 -2.81
CA ARG A 41 -4.59 -3.90 -1.71
C ARG A 41 -5.64 -3.21 -0.86
N LEU A 42 -5.43 -1.93 -0.51
CA LEU A 42 -6.39 -1.06 0.20
C LEU A 42 -6.99 -1.71 1.46
N TRP A 43 -6.18 -2.50 2.17
CA TRP A 43 -6.66 -3.28 3.33
C TRP A 43 -7.12 -2.39 4.48
N GLU A 44 -6.45 -1.25 4.63
CA GLU A 44 -6.69 -0.20 5.61
C GLU A 44 -7.96 0.64 5.35
N LEU A 45 -8.57 0.48 4.18
CA LEU A 45 -9.73 1.29 3.77
C LEU A 45 -11.04 0.49 3.70
N PHE A 46 -10.97 -0.82 3.49
CA PHE A 46 -12.16 -1.65 3.22
C PHE A 46 -12.52 -2.58 4.39
N PHE A 47 -13.11 -1.99 5.42
CA PHE A 47 -13.73 -2.72 6.53
C PHE A 47 -15.26 -2.74 6.40
N PRO A 48 -15.95 -3.79 6.90
CA PRO A 48 -17.41 -3.88 6.86
C PRO A 48 -18.10 -2.61 7.35
N ASN A 49 -19.18 -2.21 6.67
CA ASN A 49 -19.97 -1.00 6.96
C ASN A 49 -19.26 0.34 6.75
N ARG A 50 -18.04 0.37 6.20
CA ARG A 50 -17.41 1.63 5.77
C ARG A 50 -18.25 2.31 4.69
N SER A 51 -18.41 3.63 4.82
CA SER A 51 -19.15 4.42 3.83
C SER A 51 -18.36 4.50 2.53
N LEU A 52 -19.03 4.22 1.42
CA LEU A 52 -18.51 4.35 0.07
C LEU A 52 -19.21 5.50 -0.64
N TYR A 53 -18.45 6.19 -1.48
CA TYR A 53 -18.98 7.15 -2.44
C TYR A 53 -18.91 6.53 -3.82
N LEU A 54 -20.03 6.52 -4.54
CA LEU A 54 -20.16 5.85 -5.83
C LEU A 54 -20.77 6.77 -6.86
N THR A 55 -20.41 6.58 -8.13
CA THR A 55 -21.08 7.19 -9.27
C THR A 55 -21.86 6.13 -10.06
N PRO A 56 -23.11 6.41 -10.49
CA PRO A 56 -23.83 5.52 -11.39
C PRO A 56 -23.13 5.39 -12.74
N ASN A 57 -23.02 4.17 -13.24
CA ASN A 57 -22.52 3.92 -14.58
C ASN A 57 -23.62 4.08 -15.64
N ARG A 58 -23.20 4.25 -16.90
CA ARG A 58 -24.13 4.23 -18.04
C ARG A 58 -24.77 2.86 -18.20
N GLU A 59 -25.99 2.83 -18.72
CA GLU A 59 -26.67 1.59 -19.06
C GLU A 59 -25.82 0.70 -19.99
N GLY A 60 -25.84 -0.61 -19.77
CA GLY A 60 -25.08 -1.60 -20.53
C GLY A 60 -23.67 -1.91 -20.00
N GLN A 61 -23.16 -1.17 -19.01
CA GLN A 61 -21.92 -1.56 -18.31
C GLN A 61 -22.13 -2.77 -17.38
N LYS A 62 -21.06 -3.54 -17.16
CA LYS A 62 -21.10 -4.78 -16.36
C LYS A 62 -21.44 -4.55 -14.88
N THR A 63 -21.16 -3.37 -14.36
CA THR A 63 -21.48 -2.95 -12.99
C THR A 63 -22.34 -1.70 -13.04
N GLU A 64 -23.34 -1.64 -12.16
CA GLU A 64 -24.27 -0.50 -12.08
C GLU A 64 -23.59 0.77 -11.55
N TYR A 65 -22.53 0.61 -10.76
CA TYR A 65 -21.82 1.70 -10.10
C TYR A 65 -20.31 1.57 -10.25
N THR A 66 -19.62 2.69 -10.05
CA THR A 66 -18.17 2.76 -9.87
C THR A 66 -17.87 3.39 -8.51
N VAL A 67 -17.04 2.73 -7.70
CA VAL A 67 -16.54 3.28 -6.44
C VAL A 67 -15.59 4.43 -6.76
N VAL A 68 -15.87 5.58 -6.16
CA VAL A 68 -15.10 6.80 -6.34
C VAL A 68 -14.20 7.07 -5.14
N ALA A 69 -14.76 6.94 -3.94
CA ALA A 69 -14.05 7.18 -2.69
C ALA A 69 -14.57 6.26 -1.59
N VAL A 70 -13.81 6.17 -0.52
CA VAL A 70 -14.17 5.48 0.72
C VAL A 70 -13.95 6.43 1.89
N GLU A 71 -14.81 6.37 2.89
CA GLU A 71 -14.67 7.17 4.10
C GLU A 71 -13.61 6.56 5.03
N ARG A 72 -12.66 7.40 5.46
CA ARG A 72 -11.71 7.12 6.53
C ARG A 72 -11.58 8.37 7.39
N ASP A 73 -11.61 8.19 8.71
CA ASP A 73 -11.48 9.27 9.70
C ASP A 73 -12.41 10.48 9.46
N GLY A 74 -13.64 10.21 9.00
CA GLY A 74 -14.64 11.23 8.73
C GLY A 74 -14.43 12.01 7.43
N MET A 75 -13.51 11.57 6.55
CA MET A 75 -13.26 12.23 5.26
C MET A 75 -13.23 11.26 4.08
N PRO A 76 -13.58 11.72 2.86
CA PRO A 76 -13.47 10.90 1.67
C PRO A 76 -12.01 10.74 1.21
N ILE A 77 -11.59 9.50 1.01
CA ILE A 77 -10.33 9.12 0.36
C ILE A 77 -10.64 8.71 -1.08
N MET A 78 -10.22 9.51 -2.05
CA MET A 78 -10.49 9.23 -3.46
C MET A 78 -9.68 8.04 -3.95
N LEU A 79 -10.38 7.06 -4.53
CA LEU A 79 -9.82 5.81 -5.04
C LEU A 79 -9.74 5.77 -6.56
N HIS A 80 -10.43 6.68 -7.26
CA HIS A 80 -10.56 6.66 -8.71
C HIS A 80 -9.30 7.11 -9.46
N THR A 81 -8.36 6.18 -9.65
CA THR A 81 -7.04 6.45 -10.25
C THR A 81 -7.07 7.15 -11.62
N HIS A 82 -8.05 6.86 -12.49
CA HIS A 82 -8.16 7.56 -13.78
C HIS A 82 -8.59 9.02 -13.68
N VAL A 83 -9.24 9.43 -12.57
CA VAL A 83 -9.62 10.82 -12.32
C VAL A 83 -8.45 11.61 -11.75
N THR A 84 -7.48 10.93 -11.11
CA THR A 84 -6.24 11.53 -10.60
C THR A 84 -5.55 12.41 -11.64
N ASN A 85 -5.43 11.97 -12.89
CA ASN A 85 -4.81 12.77 -13.96
C ASN A 85 -5.58 14.06 -14.22
N LYS A 86 -6.92 14.02 -14.25
CA LYS A 86 -7.76 15.23 -14.41
C LYS A 86 -7.59 16.21 -13.24
N VAL A 87 -7.41 15.69 -12.03
CA VAL A 87 -7.15 16.49 -10.83
C VAL A 87 -5.79 17.17 -10.94
N VAL A 88 -4.74 16.43 -11.30
CA VAL A 88 -3.40 17.01 -11.50
C VAL A 88 -3.38 18.05 -12.61
N GLN A 89 -4.00 17.77 -13.76
CA GLN A 89 -4.13 18.75 -14.83
C GLN A 89 -4.78 20.04 -14.32
N HIS A 90 -5.88 19.95 -13.57
CA HIS A 90 -6.52 21.12 -12.98
C HIS A 90 -5.59 21.88 -12.03
N LEU A 91 -4.84 21.16 -11.18
CA LEU A 91 -3.89 21.77 -10.25
C LEU A 91 -2.75 22.49 -10.99
N ILE A 92 -2.23 21.91 -12.09
CA ILE A 92 -1.22 22.54 -12.94
C ILE A 92 -1.79 23.81 -13.59
N GLU A 93 -2.94 23.72 -14.26
CA GLU A 93 -3.60 24.83 -14.95
C GLU A 93 -3.98 25.99 -14.01
N THR A 94 -4.14 25.70 -12.71
CA THR A 94 -4.47 26.71 -11.69
C THR A 94 -3.28 27.10 -10.82
N ASN A 95 -2.06 26.70 -11.16
CA ASN A 95 -0.81 27.00 -10.42
C ASN A 95 -0.86 26.55 -8.94
N ARG A 96 -1.45 25.38 -8.68
CA ARG A 96 -1.63 24.78 -7.35
C ARG A 96 -0.73 23.57 -7.10
N VAL A 97 0.22 23.31 -7.98
CA VAL A 97 1.31 22.33 -7.75
C VAL A 97 2.58 23.11 -7.41
N PRO A 98 3.03 23.13 -6.14
CA PRO A 98 4.20 23.88 -5.73
C PRO A 98 5.44 23.50 -6.54
N GLY A 99 6.19 24.47 -7.07
CA GLY A 99 7.38 24.22 -7.88
C GLY A 99 7.10 23.91 -9.37
N LEU A 100 5.84 23.94 -9.79
CA LEU A 100 5.39 23.86 -11.19
C LEU A 100 4.46 25.03 -11.54
N GLU A 101 4.53 26.16 -10.83
CA GLU A 101 3.76 27.36 -11.14
C GLU A 101 4.13 27.91 -12.53
N GLY A 102 3.14 28.15 -13.37
CA GLY A 102 3.34 28.56 -14.76
C GLY A 102 3.69 27.42 -15.72
N ALA A 103 3.70 26.16 -15.25
CA ALA A 103 3.79 25.02 -16.16
C ALA A 103 2.52 24.91 -17.02
N GLU A 104 2.71 24.61 -18.31
CA GLU A 104 1.63 24.46 -19.26
C GLU A 104 1.51 23.02 -19.73
N VAL A 105 0.30 22.47 -19.76
CA VAL A 105 0.04 21.13 -20.31
C VAL A 105 0.11 21.18 -21.83
N VAL A 106 1.20 20.66 -22.40
CA VAL A 106 1.37 20.56 -23.87
C VAL A 106 0.61 19.37 -24.41
N LYS A 107 0.70 18.23 -23.72
CA LYS A 107 0.04 16.98 -24.14
C LYS A 107 -0.22 16.07 -22.96
N ALA A 108 -1.43 15.56 -22.84
CA ALA A 108 -1.76 14.46 -21.93
C ALA A 108 -1.47 13.09 -22.59
N GLU A 109 -1.19 12.07 -21.78
CA GLU A 109 -0.88 10.70 -22.22
C GLU A 109 0.26 10.68 -23.28
N ALA A 110 1.35 11.38 -22.98
CA ALA A 110 2.49 11.53 -23.87
C ALA A 110 3.29 10.21 -23.98
N THR A 111 3.55 9.78 -25.21
CA THR A 111 4.35 8.58 -25.48
C THR A 111 5.82 8.93 -25.64
N SER A 112 6.70 8.17 -24.99
CA SER A 112 8.13 8.17 -25.28
C SER A 112 8.68 6.74 -25.21
N GLY A 113 9.36 6.31 -26.28
CA GLY A 113 9.75 4.91 -26.48
C GLY A 113 8.56 3.95 -26.38
N HIS A 114 8.64 2.99 -25.46
CA HIS A 114 7.58 2.02 -25.18
C HIS A 114 6.64 2.44 -24.02
N HIS A 115 6.89 3.60 -23.41
CA HIS A 115 6.14 4.07 -22.26
C HIS A 115 5.16 5.17 -22.63
N ARG A 116 4.10 5.27 -21.83
CA ARG A 116 3.13 6.37 -21.88
C ARG A 116 3.10 7.01 -20.50
N PHE A 117 3.49 8.28 -20.47
CA PHE A 117 3.51 9.14 -19.31
C PHE A 117 2.28 10.03 -19.29
N ASP A 118 1.90 10.51 -18.11
CA ASP A 118 0.64 11.21 -17.94
C ASP A 118 0.63 12.59 -18.61
N PHE A 119 1.74 13.34 -18.55
CA PHE A 119 1.83 14.67 -19.16
C PHE A 119 3.21 14.97 -19.77
N LEU A 120 3.20 15.59 -20.94
CA LEU A 120 4.27 16.46 -21.40
C LEU A 120 3.86 17.91 -21.10
N LEU A 121 4.69 18.59 -20.33
CA LEU A 121 4.51 19.98 -19.95
C LEU A 121 5.55 20.87 -20.66
N ARG A 122 5.28 22.17 -20.69
CA ARG A 122 6.28 23.21 -20.89
C ARG A 122 6.43 23.98 -19.58
N TYR A 123 7.64 23.99 -19.03
CA TYR A 123 7.93 24.66 -17.77
C TYR A 123 9.25 25.43 -17.89
N GLN A 124 9.25 26.71 -17.52
CA GLN A 124 10.42 27.59 -17.65
C GLN A 124 11.04 27.59 -19.07
N GLY A 125 10.21 27.45 -20.10
CA GLY A 125 10.64 27.40 -21.50
C GLY A 125 11.22 26.07 -21.97
N ARG A 126 11.29 25.04 -21.11
CA ARG A 126 11.81 23.70 -21.44
C ARG A 126 10.68 22.66 -21.45
N PRO A 127 10.80 21.58 -22.24
CA PRO A 127 9.89 20.44 -22.11
C PRO A 127 10.11 19.74 -20.77
N TYR A 128 9.03 19.26 -20.16
CA TYR A 128 9.06 18.53 -18.90
C TYR A 128 8.13 17.31 -18.96
N MET A 129 8.68 16.11 -18.81
CA MET A 129 7.90 14.86 -18.75
C MET A 129 7.45 14.58 -17.31
N LEU A 130 6.15 14.44 -17.09
CA LEU A 130 5.57 14.22 -15.77
C LEU A 130 4.76 12.91 -15.74
N GLU A 131 5.11 12.04 -14.81
CA GLU A 131 4.29 10.90 -14.39
C GLU A 131 3.52 11.24 -13.11
N VAL A 132 2.28 10.78 -13.00
CA VAL A 132 1.40 10.95 -11.86
C VAL A 132 1.13 9.59 -11.21
N LYS A 133 1.23 9.54 -9.89
CA LYS A 133 0.87 8.37 -9.09
C LYS A 133 -0.19 8.75 -8.07
N SER A 134 -1.27 7.98 -8.01
CA SER A 134 -2.25 8.12 -6.93
C SER A 134 -1.75 7.34 -5.72
N CYS A 135 -1.68 7.99 -4.55
CA CYS A 135 -1.23 7.39 -3.31
C CYS A 135 -2.37 7.40 -2.28
N THR A 136 -2.77 6.22 -1.83
CA THR A 136 -3.86 6.00 -0.85
C THR A 136 -3.42 5.20 0.37
N LEU A 137 -2.15 4.78 0.44
CA LEU A 137 -1.58 4.10 1.61
C LEU A 137 -0.96 5.15 2.52
N PHE A 138 -1.52 5.28 3.73
CA PHE A 138 -1.11 6.26 4.71
C PHE A 138 -1.44 5.77 6.12
N GLU A 139 -0.67 6.24 7.10
CA GLU A 139 -0.89 6.04 8.53
C GLU A 139 -0.29 7.25 9.26
N GLY A 140 -1.04 7.84 10.19
CA GLY A 140 -0.64 9.08 10.85
C GLY A 140 -0.33 10.19 9.84
N SER A 141 0.90 10.71 9.87
CA SER A 141 1.43 11.71 8.93
C SER A 141 2.35 11.14 7.85
N VAL A 142 2.44 9.82 7.70
CA VAL A 142 3.27 9.15 6.69
C VAL A 142 2.38 8.60 5.57
N ALA A 143 2.76 8.89 4.32
CA ALA A 143 2.18 8.26 3.13
C ALA A 143 3.25 7.42 2.41
N MET A 144 2.86 6.29 1.84
CA MET A 144 3.77 5.38 1.13
C MET A 144 3.23 4.91 -0.22
N PHE A 145 4.12 4.68 -1.17
CA PHE A 145 3.78 4.09 -2.47
C PHE A 145 4.88 3.15 -2.98
N PRO A 146 4.56 2.00 -3.58
CA PRO A 146 3.23 1.46 -3.86
C PRO A 146 2.68 0.61 -2.71
N ASP A 147 1.39 0.29 -2.70
CA ASP A 147 0.80 -0.63 -1.72
C ASP A 147 1.00 -2.13 -2.07
N ALA A 148 1.57 -2.41 -3.25
CA ALA A 148 1.94 -3.73 -3.74
C ALA A 148 3.08 -3.61 -4.77
N VAL A 149 3.80 -4.72 -5.01
CA VAL A 149 4.88 -4.79 -6.01
C VAL A 149 4.44 -4.23 -7.37
N THR A 150 5.25 -3.32 -7.93
CA THR A 150 4.97 -2.58 -9.17
C THR A 150 6.18 -2.52 -10.12
N GLU A 151 6.37 -3.60 -10.90
CA GLU A 151 7.40 -3.60 -11.95
C GLU A 151 7.20 -2.47 -12.96
N ARG A 152 5.93 -2.17 -13.30
CA ARG A 152 5.60 -1.05 -14.19
C ARG A 152 6.01 0.30 -13.59
N GLY A 153 5.74 0.53 -12.31
CA GLY A 153 6.14 1.78 -11.64
C GLY A 153 7.64 1.97 -11.66
N ARG A 154 8.41 0.91 -11.35
CA ARG A 154 9.88 0.94 -11.39
C ARG A 154 10.41 1.23 -12.80
N SER A 155 9.89 0.52 -13.80
CA SER A 155 10.27 0.70 -15.20
C SER A 155 9.97 2.12 -15.71
N HIS A 156 8.88 2.76 -15.25
CA HIS A 156 8.62 4.17 -15.56
C HIS A 156 9.67 5.12 -14.96
N LEU A 157 10.15 4.88 -13.73
CA LEU A 157 11.22 5.69 -13.12
C LEU A 157 12.52 5.59 -13.93
N GLU A 158 12.91 4.37 -14.28
CA GLU A 158 14.11 4.11 -15.09
C GLU A 158 14.01 4.79 -16.46
N SER A 159 12.84 4.72 -17.12
CA SER A 159 12.61 5.38 -18.40
C SER A 159 12.65 6.92 -18.29
N LEU A 160 12.11 7.52 -17.23
CA LEU A 160 12.19 8.97 -17.01
C LEU A 160 13.64 9.42 -16.80
N ALA A 161 14.42 8.67 -16.01
CA ALA A 161 15.83 8.99 -15.81
C ALA A 161 16.65 8.87 -17.10
N GLN A 162 16.35 7.87 -17.95
CA GLN A 162 16.97 7.76 -19.27
C GLN A 162 16.61 8.94 -20.18
N LEU A 163 15.37 9.44 -20.14
CA LEU A 163 14.98 10.63 -20.92
C LEU A 163 15.71 11.87 -20.44
N ALA A 164 15.74 12.11 -19.12
CA ALA A 164 16.43 13.26 -18.53
C ALA A 164 17.94 13.31 -18.83
N GLN A 165 18.57 12.14 -19.03
CA GLN A 165 20.00 12.05 -19.35
C GLN A 165 20.31 12.23 -20.84
N ASN A 166 19.44 11.76 -21.73
CA ASN A 166 19.74 11.65 -23.16
C ASN A 166 19.09 12.74 -24.02
N GLU A 167 18.11 13.45 -23.48
CA GLU A 167 17.35 14.48 -24.18
C GLU A 167 17.37 15.79 -23.39
N GLU A 168 17.13 16.93 -24.06
CA GLU A 168 17.00 18.23 -23.39
C GLU A 168 15.61 18.39 -22.75
N ILE A 169 15.21 17.44 -21.90
CA ILE A 169 13.91 17.36 -21.23
C ILE A 169 14.08 17.14 -19.74
N ASP A 170 13.35 17.92 -18.93
CA ASP A 170 13.29 17.69 -17.49
C ASP A 170 12.26 16.59 -17.19
N CYS A 171 12.48 15.78 -16.17
CA CYS A 171 11.56 14.68 -15.84
C CYS A 171 11.21 14.67 -14.37
N GLY A 172 9.98 14.26 -14.05
CA GLY A 172 9.61 14.03 -12.66
C GLY A 172 8.37 13.18 -12.45
N VAL A 173 8.12 12.90 -11.18
CA VAL A 173 6.99 12.12 -10.70
C VAL A 173 6.26 12.88 -9.61
N LEU A 174 4.94 13.05 -9.78
CA LEU A 174 4.05 13.63 -8.79
C LEU A 174 3.19 12.55 -8.14
N PHE A 175 3.40 12.32 -6.85
CA PHE A 175 2.54 11.48 -6.02
C PHE A 175 1.41 12.33 -5.46
N LEU A 176 0.20 12.14 -5.97
CA LEU A 176 -1.00 12.76 -5.45
C LEU A 176 -1.52 11.94 -4.26
N VAL A 177 -1.23 12.42 -3.06
CA VAL A 177 -1.55 11.77 -1.79
C VAL A 177 -2.96 12.14 -1.38
N GLN A 178 -3.84 11.14 -1.31
CA GLN A 178 -5.27 11.31 -1.00
C GLN A 178 -5.54 11.48 0.50
N TRP A 179 -4.57 12.04 1.23
CA TRP A 179 -4.57 12.17 2.68
C TRP A 179 -4.01 13.52 3.10
N PRO A 180 -4.85 14.45 3.57
CA PRO A 180 -4.43 15.82 3.86
C PRO A 180 -3.57 15.95 5.12
N ARG A 181 -3.51 14.92 5.99
CA ARG A 181 -2.68 14.94 7.20
C ARG A 181 -1.25 14.45 6.96
N GLY A 182 -0.91 14.08 5.71
CA GLY A 182 0.42 13.65 5.34
C GLY A 182 1.45 14.78 5.47
N ARG A 183 2.57 14.48 6.12
CA ARG A 183 3.76 15.34 6.24
C ARG A 183 4.98 14.73 5.55
N PHE A 184 5.06 13.40 5.54
CA PHE A 184 6.19 12.66 4.98
C PHE A 184 5.72 11.68 3.90
N PHE A 185 6.50 11.58 2.83
CA PHE A 185 6.29 10.60 1.77
C PHE A 185 7.52 9.71 1.64
N LEU A 186 7.32 8.40 1.60
CA LEU A 186 8.38 7.41 1.34
C LEU A 186 7.93 6.42 0.26
N PRO A 187 8.85 5.87 -0.54
CA PRO A 187 8.53 4.67 -1.29
C PRO A 187 8.29 3.51 -0.30
N ASP A 188 7.26 2.69 -0.50
CA ASP A 188 6.97 1.54 0.38
C ASP A 188 8.01 0.43 0.16
N TYR A 189 9.11 0.51 0.91
CA TYR A 189 10.15 -0.51 0.92
C TYR A 189 9.70 -1.82 1.59
N HIS A 190 8.58 -1.84 2.32
CA HIS A 190 8.01 -3.09 2.82
C HIS A 190 7.29 -3.85 1.71
N ALA A 191 6.49 -3.18 0.87
CA ALA A 191 5.80 -3.83 -0.24
C ALA A 191 6.73 -4.11 -1.43
N ASP A 192 7.54 -3.14 -1.85
CA ASP A 192 8.39 -3.22 -3.03
C ASP A 192 9.77 -2.59 -2.80
N LEU A 193 10.70 -3.40 -2.28
CA LEU A 193 12.08 -2.96 -2.04
C LEU A 193 12.78 -2.55 -3.35
N ALA A 194 12.51 -3.22 -4.47
CA ALA A 194 13.17 -2.90 -5.74
C ALA A 194 12.72 -1.52 -6.25
N PHE A 195 11.43 -1.21 -6.19
CA PHE A 195 10.93 0.12 -6.48
C PHE A 195 11.57 1.18 -5.57
N ALA A 196 11.63 0.92 -4.26
CA ALA A 196 12.18 1.87 -3.29
C ALA A 196 13.69 2.13 -3.48
N GLN A 197 14.46 1.10 -3.85
CA GLN A 197 15.87 1.23 -4.20
C GLN A 197 16.06 2.07 -5.47
N THR A 198 15.35 1.75 -6.55
CA THR A 198 15.37 2.54 -7.79
C THR A 198 14.94 3.99 -7.55
N PHE A 199 13.89 4.19 -6.74
CA PHE A 199 13.43 5.53 -6.35
C PHE A 199 14.56 6.36 -5.72
N TYR A 200 15.28 5.77 -4.76
CA TYR A 200 16.39 6.44 -4.08
C TYR A 200 17.62 6.65 -4.98
N GLU A 201 17.97 5.67 -5.82
CA GLU A 201 19.09 5.76 -6.76
C GLU A 201 18.89 6.90 -7.77
N LEU A 202 17.65 7.11 -8.22
CA LEU A 202 17.30 8.10 -9.22
C LEU A 202 16.96 9.49 -8.65
N ARG A 203 17.08 9.71 -7.33
CA ARG A 203 16.69 10.97 -6.64
C ARG A 203 17.35 12.26 -7.13
N ASN A 204 18.52 12.14 -7.77
CA ASN A 204 19.24 13.28 -8.35
C ASN A 204 19.14 13.32 -9.89
N HIS A 205 18.42 12.38 -10.49
CA HIS A 205 18.26 12.25 -11.95
C HIS A 205 16.88 12.71 -12.42
N ILE A 206 15.87 12.58 -11.57
CA ILE A 206 14.50 13.04 -11.85
C ILE A 206 13.93 13.70 -10.59
N ASN A 207 12.98 14.60 -10.79
CA ASN A 207 12.31 15.30 -9.69
C ASN A 207 11.24 14.41 -9.06
N TYR A 208 11.22 14.35 -7.74
CA TYR A 208 10.17 13.68 -6.97
C TYR A 208 9.39 14.70 -6.16
N GLN A 209 8.07 14.67 -6.30
CA GLN A 209 7.18 15.50 -5.51
C GLN A 209 6.00 14.68 -4.98
N ALA A 210 5.64 14.89 -3.72
CA ALA A 210 4.41 14.38 -3.16
C ALA A 210 3.54 15.54 -2.69
N LEU A 211 2.25 15.48 -3.02
CA LEU A 211 1.29 16.55 -2.76
C LEU A 211 0.04 15.96 -2.11
N ALA A 212 -0.21 16.33 -0.85
CA ALA A 212 -1.43 16.01 -0.15
C ALA A 212 -2.60 16.86 -0.67
N ILE A 213 -3.72 16.19 -0.87
CA ILE A 213 -5.00 16.81 -1.22
C ILE A 213 -6.12 16.30 -0.31
N SER A 214 -7.18 17.09 -0.22
CA SER A 214 -8.41 16.75 0.50
C SER A 214 -9.63 16.89 -0.42
N TRP A 215 -10.69 16.20 -0.02
CA TRP A 215 -11.98 16.22 -0.68
C TRP A 215 -13.04 16.65 0.33
N ASN A 216 -13.97 17.49 -0.11
CA ASN A 216 -15.18 17.78 0.65
C ASN A 216 -16.14 16.58 0.57
N ASP A 217 -17.17 16.56 1.41
CA ASP A 217 -18.18 15.49 1.45
C ASP A 217 -18.95 15.30 0.12
N ASP A 218 -19.01 16.34 -0.71
CA ASP A 218 -19.59 16.31 -2.06
C ASP A 218 -18.59 15.85 -3.14
N LEU A 219 -17.38 15.42 -2.74
CA LEU A 219 -16.26 15.07 -3.60
C LEU A 219 -15.79 16.20 -4.53
N THR A 220 -16.03 17.45 -4.16
CA THR A 220 -15.29 18.57 -4.74
C THR A 220 -13.90 18.67 -4.12
N LEU A 221 -12.92 19.08 -4.93
CA LEU A 221 -11.55 19.27 -4.45
C LEU A 221 -11.48 20.46 -3.49
N ALA A 222 -10.99 20.23 -2.28
CA ALA A 222 -10.83 21.25 -1.26
C ALA A 222 -9.61 22.16 -1.49
N GLU A 223 -9.58 23.29 -0.79
CA GLU A 223 -8.44 24.21 -0.76
C GLU A 223 -7.37 23.73 0.23
N GLY A 224 -6.11 24.15 0.04
CA GLY A 224 -5.01 23.83 0.95
C GLY A 224 -4.21 22.58 0.60
N GLN A 225 -3.66 22.50 -0.62
CA GLN A 225 -2.67 21.48 -0.98
C GLN A 225 -1.40 21.66 -0.14
N ALA A 226 -0.84 20.56 0.36
CA ALA A 226 0.39 20.60 1.14
C ALA A 226 1.47 19.69 0.51
N PRO A 227 2.67 20.19 0.19
CA PRO A 227 3.77 19.33 -0.23
C PRO A 227 4.24 18.47 0.96
N LEU A 228 4.62 17.22 0.68
CA LEU A 228 5.18 16.32 1.68
C LEU A 228 6.70 16.27 1.52
N THR A 229 7.40 16.14 2.65
CA THR A 229 8.85 15.97 2.69
C THR A 229 9.21 14.51 2.41
N ILE A 230 10.22 14.28 1.56
CA ILE A 230 10.83 12.97 1.39
C ILE A 230 12.08 12.90 2.28
N PRO A 231 12.07 12.12 3.37
CA PRO A 231 13.19 12.06 4.31
C PRO A 231 14.31 11.16 3.77
N TRP A 232 15.12 11.69 2.84
CA TRP A 232 16.16 10.93 2.15
C TRP A 232 17.17 10.25 3.08
N ASP A 233 17.58 10.90 4.16
CA ASP A 233 18.54 10.35 5.12
C ASP A 233 17.97 9.12 5.84
N TYR A 234 16.72 9.22 6.31
CA TYR A 234 16.01 8.08 6.90
C TYR A 234 15.89 6.93 5.90
N LEU A 235 15.43 7.24 4.68
CA LEU A 235 15.24 6.24 3.62
C LEU A 235 16.55 5.49 3.33
N SER A 236 17.68 6.20 3.25
CA SER A 236 18.99 5.59 2.98
C SER A 236 19.40 4.53 4.02
N GLN A 237 18.95 4.69 5.28
CA GLN A 237 19.27 3.77 6.37
C GLN A 237 18.38 2.53 6.35
N GLU A 238 17.11 2.69 5.94
CA GLU A 238 16.10 1.62 5.98
C GLU A 238 16.01 0.78 4.68
N LEU A 239 16.70 1.18 3.60
CA LEU A 239 16.74 0.48 2.31
C LEU A 239 17.59 -0.82 2.30
N ASN A 240 17.39 -1.68 3.30
CA ASN A 240 18.03 -2.99 3.38
C ASN A 240 17.00 -4.13 3.28
N ASP A 241 17.42 -5.29 2.76
CA ASP A 241 16.57 -6.49 2.70
C ASP A 241 16.62 -7.29 4.01
N GLY A 242 16.38 -6.62 5.13
CA GLY A 242 16.33 -7.17 6.47
C GLY A 242 15.10 -6.69 7.23
N GLY A 243 14.72 -7.41 8.28
CA GLY A 243 13.60 -7.04 9.14
C GLY A 243 12.79 -8.25 9.61
N SER A 244 11.51 -8.00 9.92
CA SER A 244 10.57 -9.04 10.34
C SER A 244 9.51 -9.29 9.27
N TYR A 245 8.73 -10.36 9.42
CA TYR A 245 7.64 -10.68 8.50
C TYR A 245 6.55 -11.47 9.21
N LEU A 246 5.33 -11.35 8.69
CA LEU A 246 4.23 -12.24 9.02
C LEU A 246 3.93 -13.16 7.83
N ILE A 247 3.66 -14.43 8.10
CA ILE A 247 3.09 -15.37 7.13
C ILE A 247 1.69 -15.76 7.58
N VAL A 248 0.69 -15.44 6.77
CA VAL A 248 -0.72 -15.80 7.03
C VAL A 248 -1.07 -17.04 6.21
N MET A 249 -1.50 -18.10 6.87
CA MET A 249 -1.85 -19.39 6.27
C MET A 249 -3.23 -19.83 6.72
N HIS A 250 -4.06 -20.32 5.80
CA HIS A 250 -5.35 -20.90 6.15
C HIS A 250 -5.26 -22.43 6.23
N LEU A 251 -5.77 -22.98 7.33
CA LEU A 251 -5.92 -24.41 7.55
C LEU A 251 -7.42 -24.71 7.74
N PRO A 252 -8.09 -25.32 6.76
CA PRO A 252 -9.55 -25.51 6.81
C PRO A 252 -9.99 -26.71 7.67
N GLU A 253 -9.06 -27.61 8.00
CA GLU A 253 -9.35 -28.89 8.63
C GLU A 253 -8.35 -29.18 9.74
N ARG A 254 -8.81 -29.89 10.77
CA ARG A 254 -7.96 -30.33 11.87
C ARG A 254 -6.81 -31.16 11.33
N THR A 255 -5.58 -30.74 11.63
CA THR A 255 -4.38 -31.31 11.02
C THR A 255 -3.35 -31.66 12.08
N THR A 256 -2.90 -32.90 12.05
CA THR A 256 -1.72 -33.35 12.77
C THR A 256 -0.46 -32.97 11.98
N LEU A 257 0.47 -32.26 12.61
CA LEU A 257 1.80 -31.98 12.06
C LEU A 257 2.85 -32.67 12.91
N THR A 258 3.79 -33.36 12.25
CA THR A 258 5.02 -33.85 12.89
C THR A 258 6.15 -32.89 12.56
N VAL A 259 6.60 -32.12 13.55
CA VAL A 259 7.49 -30.98 13.35
C VAL A 259 8.79 -31.19 14.13
N GLY A 260 9.81 -31.79 13.48
CA GLY A 260 11.16 -31.89 14.04
C GLY A 260 11.21 -32.25 15.53
N SER A 261 11.83 -31.40 16.35
CA SER A 261 11.96 -31.56 17.80
C SER A 261 10.70 -31.21 18.60
N LEU A 262 9.72 -30.51 18.02
CA LEU A 262 8.40 -30.27 18.63
C LEU A 262 7.53 -31.53 18.66
N GLY A 263 7.90 -32.57 17.91
CA GLY A 263 7.15 -33.81 17.85
C GLY A 263 5.81 -33.63 17.13
N GLU A 264 4.79 -34.34 17.61
CA GLU A 264 3.45 -34.30 17.05
C GLU A 264 2.62 -33.19 17.69
N ILE A 265 2.13 -32.27 16.87
CA ILE A 265 1.23 -31.19 17.27
C ILE A 265 -0.09 -31.32 16.51
N ILE A 266 -1.19 -31.02 17.18
CA ILE A 266 -2.52 -30.98 16.57
C ILE A 266 -2.92 -29.53 16.41
N LEU A 267 -3.28 -29.15 15.19
CA LEU A 267 -3.77 -27.83 14.84
C LEU A 267 -5.26 -27.91 14.48
N GLU A 268 -6.06 -27.05 15.09
CA GLU A 268 -7.48 -26.90 14.76
C GLU A 268 -7.68 -26.05 13.49
N PRO A 269 -8.83 -26.14 12.81
CA PRO A 269 -9.15 -25.27 11.68
C PRO A 269 -9.08 -23.78 12.06
N ALA A 270 -8.23 -23.01 11.37
CA ALA A 270 -8.02 -21.60 11.62
C ALA A 270 -7.16 -20.92 10.54
N TYR A 271 -7.08 -19.60 10.61
CA TYR A 271 -6.00 -18.82 10.02
C TYR A 271 -4.83 -18.76 11.00
N TYR A 272 -3.66 -19.20 10.59
CA TYR A 272 -2.44 -19.14 11.37
C TYR A 272 -1.53 -18.03 10.86
N VAL A 273 -1.10 -17.16 11.76
CA VAL A 273 -0.13 -16.10 11.50
C VAL A 273 1.18 -16.46 12.19
N TYR A 274 2.22 -16.65 11.40
CA TYR A 274 3.58 -16.91 11.86
C TYR A 274 4.41 -15.63 11.83
N VAL A 275 5.13 -15.36 12.91
CA VAL A 275 6.09 -14.25 13.02
C VAL A 275 7.51 -14.79 12.83
N GLY A 276 8.30 -14.11 12.00
CA GLY A 276 9.72 -14.42 11.90
C GLY A 276 10.57 -13.21 11.56
N THR A 277 11.87 -13.36 11.76
CA THR A 277 12.89 -12.37 11.39
C THR A 277 13.80 -12.85 10.26
N ALA A 278 14.46 -11.93 9.57
CA ALA A 278 15.62 -12.16 8.73
C ALA A 278 16.58 -10.96 8.82
N LYS A 279 17.82 -11.19 9.28
CA LYS A 279 18.83 -10.13 9.33
C LYS A 279 19.21 -9.61 7.94
N THR A 280 19.28 -10.51 6.96
CA THR A 280 19.52 -10.23 5.54
C THR A 280 18.71 -11.20 4.68
N ASN A 281 18.53 -10.87 3.40
CA ASN A 281 17.81 -11.69 2.42
C ASN A 281 16.36 -12.01 2.87
N LEU A 282 15.68 -11.03 3.47
CA LEU A 282 14.28 -11.15 3.90
C LEU A 282 13.40 -11.60 2.74
N THR A 283 13.59 -11.02 1.55
CA THR A 283 12.83 -11.36 0.35
C THR A 283 12.99 -12.84 -0.01
N GLN A 284 14.22 -13.36 0.05
CA GLN A 284 14.48 -14.79 -0.20
C GLN A 284 13.83 -15.69 0.86
N ARG A 285 13.89 -15.29 2.14
CA ARG A 285 13.29 -16.05 3.25
C ARG A 285 11.77 -16.13 3.12
N VAL A 286 11.12 -14.99 2.86
CA VAL A 286 9.67 -14.91 2.60
C VAL A 286 9.27 -15.75 1.40
N ASN A 287 9.95 -15.59 0.25
CA ASN A 287 9.67 -16.37 -0.96
C ASN A 287 9.84 -17.87 -0.72
N ARG A 288 10.80 -18.25 0.13
CA ARG A 288 10.94 -19.65 0.55
C ARG A 288 9.70 -20.12 1.30
N HIS A 289 9.17 -19.38 2.26
CA HIS A 289 7.95 -19.78 3.01
C HIS A 289 6.70 -19.83 2.13
N LEU A 290 6.56 -18.95 1.15
CA LEU A 290 5.42 -18.96 0.22
C LEU A 290 5.32 -20.23 -0.63
N ARG A 291 6.46 -20.81 -1.05
CA ARG A 291 6.51 -22.07 -1.83
C ARG A 291 5.79 -23.19 -1.08
N LYS A 292 5.01 -24.02 -1.76
CA LYS A 292 4.31 -25.15 -1.10
C LYS A 292 5.24 -26.36 -0.93
N LYS A 293 5.79 -26.89 -2.04
CA LYS A 293 6.71 -28.03 -2.03
C LYS A 293 8.16 -27.56 -1.90
N LYS A 294 8.89 -28.05 -0.89
CA LYS A 294 10.31 -27.74 -0.67
C LYS A 294 10.94 -28.73 0.32
N THR A 295 12.27 -28.78 0.41
CA THR A 295 12.94 -29.43 1.55
C THR A 295 12.61 -28.68 2.83
N LEU A 296 12.03 -29.34 3.82
CA LEU A 296 11.58 -28.74 5.06
C LEU A 296 12.76 -28.43 5.98
N ARG A 297 12.84 -27.20 6.48
CA ARG A 297 13.92 -26.77 7.40
C ARG A 297 13.39 -26.10 8.66
N TRP A 298 12.32 -25.31 8.54
CA TRP A 298 11.72 -24.59 9.67
C TRP A 298 10.35 -25.14 10.02
N HIS A 299 9.91 -24.94 11.25
CA HIS A 299 8.60 -25.40 11.73
C HIS A 299 7.45 -24.94 10.82
N VAL A 300 7.51 -23.67 10.39
CA VAL A 300 6.52 -23.07 9.47
C VAL A 300 6.47 -23.76 8.10
N ASP A 301 7.55 -24.43 7.65
CA ASP A 301 7.55 -25.15 6.37
C ASP A 301 6.61 -26.36 6.41
N TYR A 302 6.51 -27.05 7.56
CA TYR A 302 5.61 -28.20 7.75
C TYR A 302 4.14 -27.76 7.71
N LEU A 303 3.81 -26.64 8.36
CA LEU A 303 2.48 -26.05 8.30
C LEU A 303 2.14 -25.58 6.88
N ARG A 304 3.10 -24.98 6.18
CA ARG A 304 2.90 -24.48 4.81
C ARG A 304 2.44 -25.58 3.84
N GLU A 305 2.95 -26.80 3.97
CA GLU A 305 2.56 -27.92 3.10
C GLU A 305 1.08 -28.26 3.20
N LYS A 306 0.49 -28.08 4.38
CA LYS A 306 -0.93 -28.40 4.67
C LYS A 306 -1.86 -27.22 4.42
N ALA A 307 -1.38 -25.99 4.52
CA ALA A 307 -2.18 -24.78 4.32
C ALA A 307 -2.75 -24.64 2.88
N THR A 308 -4.02 -24.24 2.77
CA THR A 308 -4.69 -23.98 1.48
C THR A 308 -4.27 -22.66 0.88
N THR A 309 -4.11 -21.63 1.71
CA THR A 309 -3.62 -20.30 1.29
C THR A 309 -2.34 -19.97 2.06
N CYS A 310 -1.52 -19.09 1.48
CA CYS A 310 -0.34 -18.55 2.13
C CYS A 310 -0.02 -17.19 1.54
N SER A 311 0.11 -16.19 2.40
CA SER A 311 0.50 -14.84 2.01
C SER A 311 1.51 -14.29 3.01
N ALA A 312 2.31 -13.33 2.55
CA ALA A 312 3.38 -12.76 3.34
C ALA A 312 3.25 -11.25 3.47
N LEU A 313 3.58 -10.76 4.66
CA LEU A 313 3.54 -9.37 5.05
C LEU A 313 4.93 -9.01 5.60
N PRO A 314 5.90 -8.70 4.71
CA PRO A 314 7.21 -8.24 5.14
C PRO A 314 7.12 -6.89 5.88
N ILE A 315 7.98 -6.69 6.85
CA ILE A 315 8.19 -5.44 7.59
C ILE A 315 9.70 -5.22 7.61
N ARG A 316 10.22 -4.63 6.52
CA ARG A 316 11.63 -4.25 6.41
C ARG A 316 11.98 -3.15 7.40
N THR A 317 13.06 -3.34 8.15
CA THR A 317 13.48 -2.42 9.19
C THR A 317 14.89 -2.79 9.65
N THR A 318 15.71 -1.80 9.99
CA THR A 318 17.01 -2.02 10.67
C THR A 318 16.84 -2.50 12.13
N GLU A 319 15.71 -2.14 12.74
CA GLU A 319 15.37 -2.45 14.13
C GLU A 319 14.99 -3.91 14.39
N ARG A 320 15.21 -4.38 15.61
CA ARG A 320 14.79 -5.72 16.05
C ARG A 320 13.39 -5.68 16.66
N ILE A 321 12.38 -5.90 15.82
CA ILE A 321 10.97 -5.82 16.23
C ILE A 321 10.26 -7.15 16.44
N GLU A 322 10.90 -8.27 16.17
CA GLU A 322 10.25 -9.59 16.13
C GLU A 322 9.47 -9.91 17.43
N HIS A 323 10.06 -9.63 18.59
CA HIS A 323 9.43 -9.92 19.88
C HIS A 323 8.25 -8.99 20.20
N ASP A 324 8.37 -7.70 19.90
CA ASP A 324 7.26 -6.74 20.07
C ASP A 324 6.11 -7.10 19.11
N LEU A 325 6.44 -7.42 17.86
CA LEU A 325 5.47 -7.88 16.86
C LEU A 325 4.75 -9.16 17.31
N ALA A 326 5.48 -10.15 17.85
CA ALA A 326 4.90 -11.36 18.40
C ALA A 326 4.01 -11.07 19.62
N GLY A 327 4.44 -10.18 20.52
CA GLY A 327 3.65 -9.78 21.69
C GLY A 327 2.34 -9.09 21.33
N ARG A 328 2.37 -8.13 20.40
CA ARG A 328 1.14 -7.46 19.92
C ARG A 328 0.23 -8.43 19.19
N LEU A 329 0.77 -9.31 18.35
CA LEU A 329 -0.02 -10.30 17.65
C LEU A 329 -0.68 -11.30 18.61
N ALA A 330 0.01 -11.69 19.69
CA ALA A 330 -0.56 -12.54 20.74
C ALA A 330 -1.83 -11.96 21.37
N SER A 331 -1.88 -10.64 21.57
CA SER A 331 -3.04 -9.96 22.14
C SER A 331 -4.26 -9.94 21.23
N LEU A 332 -4.07 -10.13 19.92
CA LEU A 332 -5.14 -10.14 18.92
C LEU A 332 -5.62 -11.56 18.56
N ALA A 333 -4.78 -12.57 18.81
CA ALA A 333 -5.05 -13.94 18.45
C ALA A 333 -6.05 -14.60 19.41
N GLN A 334 -6.85 -15.54 18.91
CA GLN A 334 -7.74 -16.32 19.78
C GLN A 334 -6.97 -17.37 20.59
N TRP A 335 -5.88 -17.91 20.05
CA TRP A 335 -4.94 -18.75 20.80
C TRP A 335 -3.54 -18.76 20.18
N THR A 336 -2.57 -19.27 20.94
CA THR A 336 -1.16 -19.45 20.50
C THR A 336 -0.82 -20.93 20.39
N VAL A 337 0.22 -21.28 19.64
CA VAL A 337 0.75 -22.66 19.57
C VAL A 337 2.08 -22.72 20.32
N PRO A 338 2.11 -23.16 21.60
CA PRO A 338 3.30 -23.07 22.44
C PRO A 338 4.53 -23.74 21.84
N GLY A 339 5.70 -23.13 22.00
CA GLY A 339 6.99 -23.65 21.52
C GLY A 339 7.21 -23.52 20.00
N PHE A 340 6.20 -23.09 19.24
CA PHE A 340 6.31 -23.04 17.79
C PHE A 340 7.17 -21.86 17.32
N GLY A 341 8.38 -22.17 16.84
CA GLY A 341 9.25 -21.20 16.15
C GLY A 341 9.98 -20.21 17.07
N CYS A 342 10.03 -20.50 18.38
CA CYS A 342 10.64 -19.66 19.41
C CYS A 342 11.75 -20.42 20.17
N SER A 343 12.46 -21.34 19.52
CA SER A 343 13.48 -22.19 20.16
C SER A 343 14.70 -21.43 20.67
N ASP A 344 14.95 -20.24 20.15
CA ASP A 344 16.10 -19.38 20.41
C ASP A 344 15.74 -18.07 21.13
N CYS A 345 14.50 -17.92 21.61
CA CYS A 345 14.04 -16.72 22.29
C CYS A 345 13.18 -17.02 23.53
N LYS A 346 12.78 -15.96 24.25
CA LYS A 346 11.93 -16.05 25.46
C LYS A 346 10.43 -16.01 25.15
N CYS A 347 10.04 -15.90 23.89
CA CYS A 347 8.64 -15.89 23.50
C CYS A 347 8.01 -17.26 23.77
N THR A 348 6.72 -17.27 24.11
CA THR A 348 5.97 -18.52 24.33
C THR A 348 5.64 -19.23 23.01
N SER A 349 5.47 -18.45 21.93
CA SER A 349 5.16 -18.93 20.58
C SER A 349 5.41 -17.81 19.57
N HIS A 350 5.74 -18.19 18.33
CA HIS A 350 5.71 -17.32 17.16
C HIS A 350 4.58 -17.69 16.17
N LEU A 351 3.64 -18.55 16.58
CA LEU A 351 2.50 -18.98 15.77
C LEU A 351 1.18 -18.72 16.49
N PHE A 352 0.33 -17.93 15.84
CA PHE A 352 -0.87 -17.34 16.41
C PHE A 352 -2.08 -17.71 15.56
N ALA A 353 -3.21 -18.04 16.17
CA ALA A 353 -4.39 -18.51 15.47
C ALA A 353 -5.54 -17.50 15.51
N PHE A 354 -6.22 -17.39 14.37
CA PHE A 354 -7.35 -16.50 14.10
C PHE A 354 -8.52 -17.31 13.55
N THR A 355 -9.74 -17.09 14.04
CA THR A 355 -10.94 -17.76 13.52
C THR A 355 -11.28 -17.31 12.10
N ASP A 356 -11.10 -16.03 11.84
CA ASP A 356 -11.36 -15.39 10.55
C ASP A 356 -10.06 -14.91 9.89
N ASN A 357 -10.13 -14.55 8.61
CA ASN A 357 -8.96 -14.04 7.91
C ASN A 357 -8.48 -12.73 8.58
N PRO A 358 -7.29 -12.69 9.20
CA PRO A 358 -6.81 -11.49 9.90
C PRO A 358 -6.62 -10.30 8.97
N GLN A 359 -6.46 -10.51 7.66
CA GLN A 359 -6.37 -9.43 6.67
C GLN A 359 -7.69 -8.66 6.48
N HIS A 360 -8.80 -9.15 7.03
CA HIS A 360 -10.07 -8.43 7.06
C HIS A 360 -10.39 -7.85 8.45
N SER A 361 -9.47 -8.01 9.42
CA SER A 361 -9.62 -7.55 10.80
C SER A 361 -8.96 -6.19 10.97
N GLU A 362 -9.75 -5.17 11.31
CA GLU A 362 -9.25 -3.82 11.54
C GLU A 362 -8.11 -3.76 12.58
N PRO A 363 -8.22 -4.37 13.78
CA PRO A 363 -7.11 -4.39 14.75
C PRO A 363 -5.81 -5.01 14.24
N PHE A 364 -5.89 -5.99 13.34
CA PHE A 364 -4.72 -6.64 12.77
C PHE A 364 -4.06 -5.74 11.72
N ILE A 365 -4.85 -5.09 10.87
CA ILE A 365 -4.36 -4.14 9.88
C ILE A 365 -3.77 -2.90 10.57
N GLU A 366 -4.40 -2.37 11.62
CA GLU A 366 -3.85 -1.28 12.44
C GLU A 366 -2.50 -1.64 13.05
N MET A 367 -2.38 -2.84 13.63
CA MET A 367 -1.09 -3.34 14.14
C MET A 367 -0.03 -3.41 13.03
N LEU A 368 -0.38 -3.96 11.85
CA LEU A 368 0.53 -4.05 10.72
C LEU A 368 0.97 -2.66 10.23
N GLN A 369 0.03 -1.70 10.13
CA GLN A 369 0.31 -0.33 9.74
C GLN A 369 1.19 0.38 10.76
N TYR A 370 0.97 0.16 12.05
CA TYR A 370 1.87 0.67 13.08
C TYR A 370 3.31 0.19 12.85
N PHE A 371 3.52 -1.11 12.63
CA PHE A 371 4.87 -1.63 12.43
C PHE A 371 5.52 -1.20 11.11
N ARG A 372 4.73 -0.88 10.07
CA ARG A 372 5.24 -0.42 8.77
C ARG A 372 5.39 1.11 8.68
N MET A 373 4.55 1.86 9.37
CA MET A 373 4.41 3.30 9.14
C MET A 373 4.37 4.10 10.44
N GLY A 374 3.64 3.63 11.47
CA GLY A 374 3.57 4.31 12.77
C GLY A 374 4.94 4.47 13.44
N ARG A 375 5.76 3.41 13.49
CA ARG A 375 7.15 3.51 13.99
C ARG A 375 8.04 4.42 13.15
N VAL A 376 7.76 4.50 11.84
CA VAL A 376 8.48 5.40 10.92
C VAL A 376 8.16 6.85 11.29
N GLU A 377 6.88 7.15 11.49
CA GLU A 377 6.43 8.46 11.96
C GLU A 377 7.09 8.86 13.29
N GLU A 378 7.07 7.97 14.29
CA GLU A 378 7.71 8.22 15.59
C GLU A 378 9.18 8.63 15.42
N ARG A 379 9.93 7.95 14.54
CA ARG A 379 11.35 8.27 14.27
C ARG A 379 11.54 9.57 13.49
N LEU A 380 10.65 9.90 12.57
CA LEU A 380 10.72 11.15 11.78
C LEU A 380 10.29 12.38 12.58
N LEU A 381 9.44 12.21 13.59
CA LEU A 381 8.99 13.27 14.49
C LEU A 381 9.86 13.44 15.73
N SER A 382 10.65 12.43 16.08
CA SER A 382 11.60 12.52 17.19
C SER A 382 12.67 13.58 16.87
N PRO A 383 13.00 14.49 17.80
CA PRO A 383 14.14 15.38 17.63
C PRO A 383 15.38 14.52 17.37
N LEU A 384 16.14 14.83 16.32
CA LEU A 384 17.48 14.27 16.14
C LEU A 384 18.29 14.66 17.38
N GLU A 385 18.61 13.69 18.24
CA GLU A 385 19.51 13.89 19.40
C GLU A 385 20.93 14.28 18.97
#